data_AF-L0JXA7-F1
#
_entry.id   AF-L0JXA7-F1
#
_cell.length_a   1.000
_cell.length_b   1.000
_cell.length_c   1.000
_cell.angle_alpha   90.00
_cell.angle_beta   90.00
_cell.angle_gamma   90.00
#
_symmetry.space_group_name_H-M   'P 1'
#
loop_
_entity.id
_entity.type
_entity.pdbx_description
1 polymer ?
#
loop_
_entity_poly.entity_id
_entity_poly.type
_entity_poly.pdbx_seq_one_letter_code
_entity_poly.pdbx_strand_id
1 'polypeptide(L)'
;MGLLDLMFGRSGEGQQGIEGHSYKLPEENHEFVYPVAVRRIELEALEALLAADEAAPSLADNADELQDTFDELFDGDGPDATAVADREREARGTVERVLETWREQVPEDDDGIGVVYVQQAEFEAIRAFVKRCTDRDERYDEFELPESMPAVAALLARLGETTDSRYRAVVHTDLLPEA
;
A
#
# COMPACT_ATOMS: atom_id res chain seq x y z
N MET A 1 22.64 45.42 -12.78
CA MET A 1 21.41 44.60 -12.93
C MET A 1 21.01 44.14 -11.54
N GLY A 2 19.79 44.40 -11.12
CA GLY A 2 19.35 44.25 -9.72
C GLY A 2 18.63 42.93 -9.47
N LEU A 3 18.74 42.45 -8.23
CA LEU A 3 18.15 41.21 -7.69
C LEU A 3 16.62 41.07 -7.94
N LEU A 4 15.92 42.19 -8.18
CA LEU A 4 14.48 42.23 -8.41
C LEU A 4 14.06 41.85 -9.83
N ASP A 5 14.98 41.82 -10.79
CA ASP A 5 14.70 41.41 -12.19
C ASP A 5 14.59 39.88 -12.33
N LEU A 6 15.10 39.13 -11.34
CA LEU A 6 15.04 37.66 -11.25
C LEU A 6 13.71 37.15 -10.67
N MET A 7 12.93 37.99 -9.97
CA MET A 7 11.70 37.60 -9.29
C MET A 7 10.42 37.82 -10.13
N PHE A 8 10.50 38.56 -11.23
CA PHE A 8 9.35 38.83 -12.12
C PHE A 8 9.60 38.29 -13.53
N GLY A 9 9.99 37.01 -13.60
CA GLY A 9 10.29 36.29 -14.85
C GLY A 9 9.31 36.65 -15.95
N ARG A 10 9.79 37.47 -16.90
CA ARG A 10 9.08 37.73 -18.16
C ARG A 10 8.92 36.40 -18.85
N SER A 11 7.67 35.96 -19.03
CA SER A 11 7.32 34.84 -19.89
C SER A 11 7.70 35.20 -21.33
N GLY A 12 8.93 34.86 -21.71
CA GLY A 12 9.37 34.88 -23.10
C GLY A 12 8.60 33.82 -23.90
N GLU A 13 8.28 34.13 -25.14
CA GLU A 13 7.57 33.27 -26.08
C GLU A 13 8.11 31.84 -26.07
N GLY A 14 7.18 30.89 -25.96
CA GLY A 14 7.47 29.48 -25.73
C GLY A 14 8.46 28.89 -26.74
N GLN A 15 9.64 28.53 -26.25
CA GLN A 15 10.49 27.56 -26.93
C GLN A 15 9.87 26.18 -26.74
N GLN A 16 8.96 25.82 -27.66
CA GLN A 16 8.69 24.40 -27.93
C GLN A 16 9.99 23.78 -28.44
N GLY A 17 10.55 22.85 -27.67
CA GLY A 17 11.75 22.10 -28.07
C GLY A 17 12.75 21.94 -26.93
N ILE A 18 12.34 21.30 -25.83
CA ILE A 18 13.34 20.62 -24.99
C ILE A 18 13.72 19.37 -25.79
N GLU A 19 14.94 19.35 -26.32
CA GLU A 19 15.52 18.15 -26.91
C GLU A 19 15.51 17.09 -25.80
N GLY A 20 14.61 16.11 -25.92
CA GLY A 20 14.38 15.13 -24.87
C GLY A 20 15.63 14.29 -24.67
N HIS A 21 16.44 14.61 -23.66
CA HIS A 21 17.52 13.75 -23.22
C HIS A 21 16.89 12.49 -22.61
N SER A 22 16.74 11.44 -23.43
CA SER A 22 16.34 10.12 -22.94
C SER A 22 17.55 9.46 -22.29
N TYR A 23 17.54 9.32 -20.97
CA TYR A 23 18.51 8.51 -20.25
C TYR A 23 17.97 7.09 -20.10
N LYS A 24 18.81 6.09 -20.38
CA LYS A 24 18.48 4.70 -20.06
C LYS A 24 18.90 4.44 -18.62
N LEU A 25 17.93 4.18 -17.77
CA LEU A 25 18.17 3.71 -16.41
C LEU A 25 18.31 2.18 -16.44
N PRO A 26 19.24 1.59 -15.67
CA PRO A 26 19.33 0.14 -15.54
C PRO A 26 18.06 -0.40 -14.85
N GLU A 27 17.37 -1.33 -15.52
CA GLU A 27 16.19 -2.04 -14.98
C GLU A 27 16.55 -2.87 -13.74
N GLU A 28 17.82 -3.26 -13.58
CA GLU A 28 18.30 -4.07 -12.45
C GLU A 28 18.16 -3.35 -11.09
N ASN A 29 18.20 -2.01 -11.09
CA ASN A 29 18.22 -1.21 -9.87
C ASN A 29 17.15 -0.10 -9.86
N HIS A 30 16.23 -0.09 -10.83
CA HIS A 30 15.19 0.93 -10.92
C HIS A 30 13.83 0.31 -11.22
N GLU A 31 12.82 0.74 -10.47
CA GLU A 31 11.46 0.23 -10.60
C GLU A 31 10.47 1.38 -10.84
N PHE A 32 9.34 1.07 -11.49
CA PHE A 32 8.24 2.01 -11.63
C PHE A 32 7.35 2.00 -10.40
N VAL A 33 7.09 3.18 -9.85
CA VAL A 33 6.31 3.36 -8.62
C VAL A 33 5.33 4.51 -8.69
N TYR A 34 4.40 4.52 -7.76
CA TYR A 34 3.44 5.60 -7.53
C TYR A 34 3.83 6.35 -6.26
N PRO A 35 4.27 7.62 -6.35
CA PRO A 35 4.56 8.42 -5.16
C PRO A 35 3.24 8.86 -4.51
N VAL A 36 3.04 8.52 -3.24
CA VAL A 36 1.82 8.82 -2.49
C VAL A 36 2.17 9.60 -1.23
N ALA A 37 1.50 10.72 -1.00
CA ALA A 37 1.60 11.43 0.28
C ALA A 37 0.86 10.62 1.35
N VAL A 38 1.50 10.31 2.47
CA VAL A 38 0.94 9.50 3.57
C VAL A 38 1.16 10.21 4.89
N ARG A 39 0.18 10.09 5.80
CA ARG A 39 0.25 10.62 7.16
C ARG A 39 0.71 9.55 8.14
N ARG A 40 1.46 9.93 9.17
CA ARG A 40 1.91 9.07 10.26
C ARG A 40 0.72 8.36 10.94
N ILE A 41 -0.37 9.07 11.20
CA ILE A 41 -1.60 8.48 11.77
C ILE A 41 -2.20 7.37 10.89
N GLU A 42 -1.98 7.41 9.57
CA GLU A 42 -2.46 6.36 8.66
C GLU A 42 -1.57 5.11 8.75
N LEU A 43 -0.26 5.28 8.95
CA LEU A 43 0.67 4.19 9.20
C LEU A 43 0.40 3.52 10.55
N GLU A 44 0.17 4.32 11.60
CA GLU A 44 -0.20 3.84 12.94
C GLU A 44 -1.55 3.10 12.92
N ALA A 45 -2.50 3.58 12.12
CA ALA A 45 -3.78 2.90 11.96
C ALA A 45 -3.63 1.55 11.25
N LEU A 46 -2.77 1.47 10.23
CA LEU A 46 -2.46 0.21 9.55
C LEU A 46 -1.70 -0.76 10.47
N GLU A 47 -0.81 -0.26 11.33
CA GLU A 47 -0.16 -1.03 12.40
C GLU A 47 -1.18 -1.60 13.39
N ALA A 48 -2.10 -0.77 13.87
CA ALA A 48 -3.15 -1.22 14.78
C ALA A 48 -4.01 -2.32 14.15
N LEU A 49 -4.28 -2.23 12.84
CA LEU A 49 -5.02 -3.26 12.11
C LEU A 49 -4.23 -4.58 12.00
N LEU A 50 -2.92 -4.53 11.74
CA LEU A 50 -2.05 -5.71 11.76
C LEU A 50 -2.02 -6.38 13.15
N ALA A 51 -1.90 -5.57 14.21
CA ALA A 51 -1.89 -6.06 15.57
C ALA A 51 -3.24 -6.71 15.98
N ALA A 52 -4.36 -6.11 15.57
CA ALA A 52 -5.68 -6.70 15.78
C ALA A 52 -5.85 -8.03 15.05
N ASP A 53 -5.34 -8.13 13.82
CA ASP A 53 -5.39 -9.39 13.06
C ASP A 53 -4.52 -10.48 13.67
N GLU A 54 -3.36 -10.14 14.23
CA GLU A 54 -2.48 -11.09 14.94
C GLU A 54 -3.08 -11.61 16.25
N ALA A 55 -3.82 -10.76 16.95
CA ALA A 55 -4.45 -11.14 18.20
C ALA A 55 -5.63 -12.11 18.01
N ALA A 56 -6.22 -12.13 16.81
CA ALA A 56 -7.33 -13.00 16.47
C ALA A 56 -6.86 -14.35 15.87
N PRO A 57 -7.63 -15.43 16.02
CA PRO A 57 -7.31 -16.72 15.41
C PRO A 57 -7.07 -16.60 13.90
N SER A 58 -6.07 -17.30 13.36
CA SER A 58 -5.77 -17.23 11.93
C SER A 58 -6.67 -18.16 11.13
N LEU A 59 -6.89 -17.86 9.84
CA LEU A 59 -7.62 -18.77 8.94
C LEU A 59 -6.87 -20.10 8.73
N ALA A 60 -5.55 -20.13 8.93
CA ALA A 60 -4.77 -21.36 8.91
C ALA A 60 -5.12 -22.29 10.08
N ASP A 61 -5.51 -21.74 11.24
CA ASP A 61 -5.88 -22.53 12.41
C ASP A 61 -7.24 -23.25 12.22
N ASN A 62 -8.07 -22.75 11.29
CA ASN A 62 -9.40 -23.25 10.98
C ASN A 62 -9.53 -23.78 9.53
N ALA A 63 -8.40 -24.07 8.86
CA ALA A 63 -8.39 -24.42 7.43
C ALA A 63 -9.26 -25.65 7.11
N ASP A 64 -9.27 -26.66 7.99
CA ASP A 64 -10.08 -27.87 7.82
C ASP A 64 -11.59 -27.56 7.87
N GLU A 65 -12.03 -26.74 8.82
CA GLU A 65 -13.44 -26.33 8.97
C GLU A 65 -13.91 -25.42 7.82
N LEU A 66 -13.00 -24.57 7.32
CA LEU A 66 -13.25 -23.75 6.13
C LEU A 66 -13.36 -24.60 4.86
N GLN A 67 -12.54 -25.65 4.73
CA GLN A 67 -12.60 -26.55 3.60
C GLN A 67 -13.94 -27.28 3.56
N ASP A 68 -14.41 -27.79 4.70
CA ASP A 68 -15.73 -28.41 4.81
C ASP A 68 -16.86 -27.44 4.37
N THR A 69 -16.75 -26.17 4.76
CA THR A 69 -17.71 -25.12 4.37
C THR A 69 -17.67 -24.80 2.87
N PHE A 70 -16.47 -24.73 2.27
CA PHE A 70 -16.32 -24.52 0.83
C PHE A 70 -16.84 -25.71 0.03
N ASP A 71 -16.57 -26.93 0.48
CA ASP A 71 -17.05 -28.14 -0.18
C ASP A 71 -18.59 -28.23 -0.13
N GLU A 72 -19.23 -27.83 0.97
CA GLU A 72 -20.69 -27.75 1.08
C GLU A 72 -21.31 -26.65 0.20
N LEU A 73 -20.68 -25.47 0.11
CA LEU A 73 -21.22 -24.34 -0.67
C LEU A 73 -21.00 -24.46 -2.18
N PHE A 74 -19.92 -25.12 -2.60
CA PHE A 74 -19.50 -25.20 -3.99
C PHE A 74 -19.60 -26.62 -4.57
N ASP A 75 -20.28 -27.55 -3.89
CA ASP A 75 -20.42 -28.96 -4.30
C ASP A 75 -19.05 -29.61 -4.62
N GLY A 76 -18.00 -29.24 -3.86
CA GLY A 76 -16.62 -29.71 -4.05
C GLY A 76 -15.81 -29.04 -5.16
N ASP A 77 -16.32 -27.99 -5.82
CA ASP A 77 -15.57 -27.13 -6.76
C ASP A 77 -15.15 -25.79 -6.10
N GLY A 78 -15.07 -25.78 -4.78
CA GLY A 78 -14.72 -24.61 -3.98
C GLY A 78 -13.22 -24.28 -4.02
N PRO A 79 -12.84 -23.07 -3.58
CA PRO A 79 -11.44 -22.73 -3.39
C PRO A 79 -10.79 -23.60 -2.31
N ASP A 80 -9.50 -23.90 -2.46
CA ASP A 80 -8.70 -24.59 -1.44
C ASP A 80 -8.44 -23.65 -0.25
N ALA A 81 -8.95 -24.01 0.93
CA ALA A 81 -8.82 -23.22 2.16
C ALA A 81 -7.36 -23.01 2.57
N THR A 82 -6.47 -23.98 2.31
CA THR A 82 -5.03 -23.85 2.60
C THR A 82 -4.40 -22.83 1.66
N ALA A 83 -4.72 -22.89 0.37
CA ALA A 83 -4.22 -21.92 -0.61
C ALA A 83 -4.72 -20.49 -0.31
N VAL A 84 -5.95 -20.35 0.21
CA VAL A 84 -6.48 -19.07 0.68
C VAL A 84 -5.69 -18.58 1.90
N ALA A 85 -5.47 -19.43 2.90
CA ALA A 85 -4.71 -19.08 4.11
C ALA A 85 -3.26 -18.68 3.80
N ASP A 86 -2.60 -19.38 2.87
CA ASP A 86 -1.23 -19.05 2.46
C ASP A 86 -1.16 -17.71 1.73
N ARG A 87 -2.12 -17.43 0.83
CA ARG A 87 -2.21 -16.12 0.15
C ARG A 87 -2.42 -14.98 1.13
N GLU A 88 -3.18 -15.21 2.19
CA GLU A 88 -3.40 -14.21 3.23
C GLU A 88 -2.14 -13.95 4.05
N ARG A 89 -1.41 -15.00 4.41
CA ARG A 89 -0.13 -14.88 5.10
C ARG A 89 0.87 -14.08 4.25
N GLU A 90 0.91 -14.34 2.94
CA GLU A 90 1.74 -13.58 2.00
C GLU A 90 1.33 -12.11 1.91
N ALA A 91 0.03 -11.83 1.81
CA ALA A 91 -0.49 -10.46 1.78
C ALA A 91 -0.12 -9.72 3.07
N ARG A 92 -0.31 -10.34 4.23
CA ARG A 92 0.08 -9.78 5.54
C ARG A 92 1.57 -9.49 5.59
N GLY A 93 2.42 -10.46 5.26
CA GLY A 93 3.88 -10.26 5.28
C GLY A 93 4.36 -9.18 4.30
N THR A 94 3.62 -8.94 3.21
CA THR A 94 3.86 -7.82 2.30
C THR A 94 3.49 -6.49 2.95
N VAL A 95 2.33 -6.41 3.61
CA VAL A 95 1.89 -5.19 4.33
C VAL A 95 2.85 -4.85 5.47
N GLU A 96 3.36 -5.83 6.22
CA GLU A 96 4.35 -5.63 7.28
C GLU A 96 5.64 -5.00 6.74
N ARG A 97 6.22 -5.57 5.67
CA ARG A 97 7.44 -5.03 5.02
C ARG A 97 7.24 -3.63 4.46
N VAL A 98 6.11 -3.39 3.79
CA VAL A 98 5.76 -2.06 3.27
C VAL A 98 5.65 -1.05 4.41
N LEU A 99 5.02 -1.43 5.52
CA LEU A 99 4.84 -0.55 6.66
C LEU A 99 6.16 -0.22 7.35
N GLU A 100 7.07 -1.18 7.48
CA GLU A 100 8.44 -0.96 7.99
C GLU A 100 9.16 0.11 7.16
N THR A 101 9.20 -0.07 5.83
CA THR A 101 9.82 0.90 4.92
C THR A 101 9.17 2.28 4.99
N TRP A 102 7.83 2.34 5.01
CA TRP A 102 7.12 3.63 5.03
C TRP A 102 7.32 4.40 6.34
N ARG A 103 7.51 3.71 7.48
CA ARG A 103 7.79 4.37 8.76
C ARG A 103 9.13 5.10 8.79
N GLU A 104 10.11 4.59 8.06
CA GLU A 104 11.42 5.23 7.92
C GLU A 104 11.34 6.46 6.99
N GLN A 105 10.43 6.43 6.02
CA GLN A 105 10.26 7.51 5.03
C GLN A 105 9.36 8.66 5.52
N VAL A 106 8.40 8.38 6.41
CA VAL A 106 7.49 9.39 6.96
C VAL A 106 8.05 9.94 8.28
N PRO A 107 8.30 11.25 8.41
CA PRO A 107 8.86 11.82 9.64
C PRO A 107 7.90 11.67 10.84
N GLU A 108 8.48 11.59 12.04
CA GLU A 108 7.72 11.59 13.30
C GLU A 108 7.30 13.02 13.71
N ASP A 109 8.01 14.04 13.25
CA ASP A 109 7.80 15.46 13.60
C ASP A 109 7.25 16.29 12.41
N ASP A 110 6.54 17.40 12.72
CA ASP A 110 5.88 18.35 11.79
C ASP A 110 4.78 17.75 10.88
N ASP A 111 3.51 17.88 11.31
CA ASP A 111 2.27 17.42 10.66
C ASP A 111 2.20 15.91 10.26
N GLY A 112 3.30 15.18 10.43
CA GLY A 112 3.43 13.74 10.18
C GLY A 112 3.18 13.35 8.72
N ILE A 113 3.43 14.22 7.75
CA ILE A 113 3.18 13.93 6.32
C ILE A 113 4.52 13.63 5.62
N GLY A 114 4.60 12.48 4.95
CA GLY A 114 5.72 12.10 4.09
C GLY A 114 5.25 11.61 2.73
N VAL A 115 6.19 11.38 1.80
CA VAL A 115 5.90 10.74 0.51
C VAL A 115 6.50 9.34 0.54
N VAL A 116 5.68 8.35 0.24
CA VAL A 116 6.10 6.95 0.11
C VAL A 116 5.99 6.51 -1.34
N TYR A 117 6.79 5.52 -1.71
CA TYR A 117 6.73 4.91 -3.04
C TYR A 117 5.97 3.60 -2.96
N VAL A 118 4.99 3.44 -3.85
CA VAL A 118 4.07 2.30 -3.84
C VAL A 118 4.13 1.57 -5.17
N GLN A 119 4.32 0.26 -5.13
CA GLN A 119 4.16 -0.62 -6.27
C GLN A 119 2.71 -1.10 -6.39
N GLN A 120 2.29 -1.47 -7.61
CA GLN A 120 0.94 -1.98 -7.84
C GLN A 120 0.64 -3.22 -6.96
N ALA A 121 1.61 -4.14 -6.85
CA ALA A 121 1.46 -5.36 -6.06
C ALA A 121 1.28 -5.06 -4.56
N GLU A 122 2.01 -4.07 -4.03
CA GLU A 122 1.89 -3.63 -2.63
C GLU A 122 0.50 -3.06 -2.36
N PHE A 123 -0.01 -2.20 -3.24
CA PHE A 123 -1.38 -1.67 -3.11
C PHE A 123 -2.42 -2.79 -3.12
N GLU A 124 -2.28 -3.77 -4.02
CA GLU A 124 -3.19 -4.93 -4.07
C GLU A 124 -3.13 -5.78 -2.81
N ALA A 125 -1.94 -5.98 -2.23
CA ALA A 125 -1.76 -6.68 -0.97
C ALA A 125 -2.42 -5.94 0.21
N ILE A 126 -2.19 -4.62 0.34
CA ILE A 126 -2.82 -3.79 1.39
C ILE A 126 -4.35 -3.82 1.23
N ARG A 127 -4.85 -3.67 0.00
CA ARG A 127 -6.29 -3.72 -0.29
C ARG A 127 -6.90 -5.07 0.08
N ALA A 128 -6.23 -6.17 -0.26
CA ALA A 128 -6.69 -7.52 0.06
C ALA A 128 -6.72 -7.74 1.58
N PHE A 129 -5.66 -7.33 2.28
CA PHE A 129 -5.56 -7.42 3.74
C PHE A 129 -6.69 -6.65 4.45
N VAL A 130 -6.91 -5.39 4.09
CA VAL A 130 -7.94 -4.55 4.72
C VAL A 130 -9.34 -5.06 4.41
N LYS A 131 -9.60 -5.49 3.16
CA LYS A 131 -10.89 -6.09 2.79
C LYS A 131 -11.18 -7.29 3.68
N ARG A 132 -10.21 -8.18 3.87
CA ARG A 132 -10.38 -9.34 4.74
C ARG A 132 -10.68 -8.96 6.18
N CYS A 133 -9.96 -8.00 6.75
CA CYS A 133 -10.23 -7.53 8.11
C CYS A 133 -11.67 -7.01 8.24
N THR A 134 -12.14 -6.27 7.23
CA THR A 134 -13.53 -5.80 7.18
C THR A 134 -14.51 -6.97 7.10
N ASP A 135 -14.25 -7.96 6.23
CA ASP A 135 -15.09 -9.15 6.08
C ASP A 135 -15.14 -10.01 7.36
N ARG A 136 -14.08 -10.01 8.19
CA ARG A 136 -14.01 -10.75 9.46
C ARG A 136 -14.87 -10.10 10.56
N ASP A 137 -14.82 -8.78 10.68
CA ASP A 137 -15.62 -8.00 11.64
C ASP A 137 -17.13 -8.20 11.41
N GLU A 138 -17.56 -8.32 10.16
CA GLU A 138 -18.95 -8.58 9.79
C GLU A 138 -19.45 -10.00 10.13
N ARG A 139 -18.54 -10.97 10.30
CA ARG A 139 -18.88 -12.40 10.44
C ARG A 139 -19.07 -12.87 11.89
N TYR A 140 -19.05 -11.96 12.87
CA TYR A 140 -19.09 -12.30 14.31
C TYR A 140 -17.94 -13.24 14.73
N ASP A 141 -16.77 -13.05 14.14
CA ASP A 141 -15.51 -13.67 14.59
C ASP A 141 -14.98 -12.95 15.85
N GLU A 142 -13.97 -13.49 16.51
CA GLU A 142 -13.26 -12.84 17.64
C GLU A 142 -12.45 -11.60 17.22
N PHE A 143 -12.43 -11.30 15.92
CA PHE A 143 -11.78 -10.12 15.35
C PHE A 143 -12.68 -8.89 15.42
N GLU A 144 -12.13 -7.78 15.93
CA GLU A 144 -12.78 -6.48 15.95
C GLU A 144 -11.92 -5.45 15.21
N LEU A 145 -12.56 -4.62 14.37
CA LEU A 145 -11.87 -3.51 13.72
C LEU A 145 -11.42 -2.46 14.74
N PRO A 146 -10.15 -2.01 14.69
CA PRO A 146 -9.70 -0.88 15.49
C PRO A 146 -10.48 0.40 15.21
N GLU A 147 -10.66 1.25 16.22
CA GLU A 147 -11.28 2.58 16.07
C GLU A 147 -10.56 3.48 15.05
N SER A 148 -9.28 3.19 14.77
CA SER A 148 -8.46 3.89 13.79
C SER A 148 -8.76 3.51 12.33
N MET A 149 -9.64 2.55 12.07
CA MET A 149 -10.01 2.08 10.72
C MET A 149 -10.38 3.20 9.72
N PRO A 150 -11.04 4.31 10.10
CA PRO A 150 -11.27 5.43 9.19
C PRO A 150 -9.99 6.04 8.59
N ALA A 151 -8.86 6.02 9.31
CA ALA A 151 -7.58 6.47 8.80
C ALA A 151 -7.00 5.49 7.76
N VAL A 152 -7.16 4.18 7.96
CA VAL A 152 -6.80 3.15 6.97
C VAL A 152 -7.63 3.30 5.70
N ALA A 153 -8.93 3.54 5.83
CA ALA A 153 -9.82 3.77 4.69
C ALA A 153 -9.40 5.01 3.89
N ALA A 154 -9.02 6.10 4.57
CA ALA A 154 -8.52 7.31 3.93
C ALA A 154 -7.20 7.08 3.17
N LEU A 155 -6.30 6.25 3.72
CA LEU A 155 -5.07 5.84 3.03
C LEU A 155 -5.39 5.02 1.78
N LEU A 156 -6.24 3.99 1.89
CA LEU A 156 -6.63 3.14 0.77
C LEU A 156 -7.26 3.92 -0.38
N ALA A 157 -8.12 4.89 -0.08
CA ALA A 157 -8.71 5.76 -1.09
C ALA A 157 -7.63 6.51 -1.87
N ARG A 158 -6.64 7.08 -1.17
CA ARG A 158 -5.53 7.82 -1.79
C ARG A 158 -4.60 6.93 -2.60
N LEU A 159 -4.30 5.73 -2.09
CA LEU A 159 -3.53 4.72 -2.81
C LEU A 159 -4.24 4.32 -4.10
N GLY A 160 -5.55 4.06 -4.04
CA GLY A 160 -6.37 3.71 -5.20
C GLY A 160 -6.42 4.82 -6.26
N GLU A 161 -6.65 6.07 -5.86
CA GLU A 161 -6.64 7.21 -6.79
C GLU A 161 -5.29 7.40 -7.47
N THR A 162 -4.19 7.20 -6.74
CA THR A 162 -2.84 7.45 -7.26
C THR A 162 -2.35 6.31 -8.15
N THR A 163 -2.64 5.06 -7.79
CA THR A 163 -2.25 3.86 -8.56
C THR A 163 -3.06 3.68 -9.84
N ASP A 164 -4.27 4.22 -9.91
CA ASP A 164 -5.07 4.31 -11.15
C ASP A 164 -4.60 5.45 -12.08
N SER A 165 -3.65 6.28 -11.62
CA SER A 165 -3.11 7.37 -12.43
C SER A 165 -2.08 6.89 -13.46
N ARG A 166 -1.95 7.64 -14.56
CA ARG A 166 -0.90 7.40 -15.56
C ARG A 166 0.49 7.92 -15.13
N TYR A 167 0.58 8.58 -13.98
CA TYR A 167 1.80 9.23 -13.52
C TYR A 167 2.59 8.28 -12.63
N ARG A 168 3.63 7.69 -13.21
CA ARG A 168 4.60 6.82 -12.50
C ARG A 168 5.92 7.55 -12.36
N ALA A 169 6.55 7.38 -11.21
CA ALA A 169 7.94 7.73 -11.00
C ALA A 169 8.83 6.51 -11.27
N VAL A 170 10.11 6.76 -11.53
CA VAL A 170 11.15 5.73 -11.56
C VAL A 170 12.07 6.03 -10.40
N VAL A 171 12.28 5.07 -9.51
CA VAL A 171 13.11 5.22 -8.31
C VAL A 171 14.12 4.09 -8.22
N HIS A 172 15.20 4.31 -7.47
CA HIS A 172 16.16 3.26 -7.18
C HIS A 172 15.53 2.23 -6.22
N THR A 173 15.83 0.95 -6.39
CA THR A 173 15.27 -0.15 -5.58
C THR A 173 15.55 -0.03 -4.08
N ASP A 174 16.63 0.65 -3.69
CA ASP A 174 16.96 0.95 -2.28
C ASP A 174 15.89 1.79 -1.55
N LEU A 175 14.95 2.41 -2.28
CA LEU A 175 13.84 3.18 -1.70
C LEU A 175 12.55 2.34 -1.55
N LEU A 176 12.61 1.06 -1.89
CA LEU A 176 11.48 0.13 -1.89
C LEU A 176 11.67 -0.95 -0.82
N PRO A 177 10.58 -1.57 -0.34
CA PRO A 177 10.67 -2.68 0.58
C PRO A 177 11.50 -3.82 -0.03
N GLU A 178 12.35 -4.44 0.78
CA GLU A 178 13.08 -5.64 0.35
C GLU A 178 12.08 -6.79 0.08
N ALA A 179 12.28 -7.50 -1.02
CA ALA A 179 11.41 -8.58 -1.49
C ALA A 179 11.58 -9.87 -0.68
#